data_AF-A0A3D2K175-F1
#
_entry.id   AF-A0A3D2K175-F1
#
_cell.length_a   1.000
_cell.length_b   1.000
_cell.length_c   1.000
_cell.angle_alpha   90.00
_cell.angle_beta   90.00
_cell.angle_gamma   90.00
#
_symmetry.space_group_name_H-M   'P 1'
#
loop_
_entity.id
_entity.type
_entity.pdbx_description
1 polymer ?
#
loop_
_entity_poly.entity_id
_entity_poly.type
_entity_poly.pdbx_seq_one_letter_code
_entity_poly.pdbx_strand_id
1 'polypeptide(L)'
;MIMNTKNCSPRSYALAGGLCLAFSTSPLLCAESENNEKNQRATNKSVEENLQSVEKKGSVTIDGKKIDYKVTTSRLVIKKDDGTPRASIFNVAYTREDIDDLNQRPVLFAFNGGPGSSAVWLHLGALGPKIVPTSSDGTKPLAPPIRVRDNPQSILDVADLVFIDPVSTGYSRTENKKENFHGLDQDIKSVGDFIRRWVTENKRWGSPKYLLGESYGGVRAAGLSMELQNRYGMSLNGVVLLSSLMDFRTLRPSIGNDLSYIAYLPAMTAVAHYHGKVKGDRNTLVKNSQKFASGAYATALLKGYALSQLERENIAKQLSAFTGLSASLILQYDLRINSSRFRKELLRDQGIVIGRFDARVAWPVQEKASDTPYYDPSFSVAKGAFSTAMLGYLGGGLGWVDEKPYEIIANVHPWDWGKKMISLIPRLVLR
;
A
#
# COMPACT_ATOMS: atom_id res chain seq x y z
N MET A 1 -23.44 0.22 -47.90
CA MET A 1 -24.77 0.86 -47.98
C MET A 1 -24.80 2.00 -46.98
N ILE A 2 -24.81 3.21 -47.54
CA ILE A 2 -25.12 4.56 -46.98
C ILE A 2 -24.32 4.96 -45.73
N MET A 3 -23.09 5.45 -45.81
CA MET A 3 -22.56 6.75 -46.29
C MET A 3 -22.98 7.99 -45.48
N ASN A 4 -21.96 8.63 -44.88
CA ASN A 4 -21.65 10.09 -44.87
C ASN A 4 -22.63 11.09 -44.21
N THR A 5 -22.27 12.27 -43.67
CA THR A 5 -21.01 12.99 -43.33
C THR A 5 -21.40 14.27 -42.57
N LYS A 6 -20.52 14.74 -41.68
CA LYS A 6 -20.11 16.15 -41.40
C LYS A 6 -21.11 17.33 -41.51
N ASN A 7 -21.10 18.17 -40.45
CA ASN A 7 -20.73 19.61 -40.40
C ASN A 7 -21.72 20.60 -39.73
N CYS A 8 -21.12 21.37 -38.81
CA CYS A 8 -21.22 22.81 -38.49
C CYS A 8 -22.57 23.58 -38.43
N SER A 9 -22.71 24.27 -37.28
CA SER A 9 -23.50 25.47 -36.92
C SER A 9 -23.40 26.66 -37.92
N PRO A 10 -24.08 27.85 -37.80
CA PRO A 10 -24.67 28.48 -36.58
C PRO A 10 -25.92 29.42 -36.75
N ARG A 11 -26.38 29.96 -35.60
CA ARG A 11 -27.02 31.27 -35.28
C ARG A 11 -28.12 31.87 -36.18
N SER A 12 -29.21 32.34 -35.54
CA SER A 12 -29.73 33.73 -35.69
C SER A 12 -30.77 34.12 -34.63
N TYR A 13 -30.78 35.41 -34.32
CA TYR A 13 -31.55 36.15 -33.31
C TYR A 13 -32.99 36.47 -33.78
N ALA A 14 -33.92 36.66 -32.83
CA ALA A 14 -35.00 37.64 -32.96
C ALA A 14 -35.56 38.05 -31.58
N LEU A 15 -35.57 39.37 -31.32
CA LEU A 15 -36.26 40.06 -30.24
C LEU A 15 -37.75 40.26 -30.59
N ALA A 16 -38.65 40.28 -29.60
CA ALA A 16 -39.76 41.24 -29.53
C ALA A 16 -40.44 41.28 -28.14
N GLY A 17 -40.25 42.43 -27.45
CA GLY A 17 -41.15 43.22 -26.60
C GLY A 17 -42.35 42.67 -25.79
N GLY A 18 -42.51 43.21 -24.58
CA GLY A 18 -43.82 43.69 -24.09
C GLY A 18 -44.24 43.30 -22.66
N LEU A 19 -44.23 44.28 -21.75
CA LEU A 19 -44.67 44.30 -20.33
C LEU A 19 -46.10 43.76 -20.04
N CYS A 20 -46.30 43.13 -18.87
CA CYS A 20 -47.10 43.68 -17.76
C CYS A 20 -47.13 42.78 -16.49
N LEU A 21 -47.29 43.44 -15.34
CA LEU A 21 -47.11 42.99 -13.95
C LEU A 21 -48.21 42.07 -13.39
N ALA A 22 -47.82 41.15 -12.48
CA ALA A 22 -48.59 40.82 -11.27
C ALA A 22 -47.66 40.25 -10.19
N PHE A 23 -47.51 40.99 -9.08
CA PHE A 23 -46.84 40.52 -7.86
C PHE A 23 -47.74 39.53 -7.12
N SER A 24 -47.23 38.33 -6.83
CA SER A 24 -47.70 37.51 -5.70
C SER A 24 -46.49 37.11 -4.87
N THR A 25 -46.40 37.63 -3.65
CA THR A 25 -45.35 37.27 -2.70
C THR A 25 -45.69 35.91 -2.09
N SER A 26 -45.00 34.87 -2.55
CA SER A 26 -45.01 33.55 -1.90
C SER A 26 -43.88 33.49 -0.84
N PRO A 27 -44.14 33.03 0.39
CA PRO A 27 -43.14 32.97 1.46
C PRO A 27 -42.17 31.78 1.35
N LEU A 28 -41.89 31.27 0.14
CA LEU A 28 -41.10 30.04 -0.03
C LEU A 28 -39.58 30.24 0.13
N LEU A 29 -39.05 31.45 -0.05
CA LEU A 29 -37.59 31.65 -0.05
C LEU A 29 -36.93 31.68 1.35
N CYS A 30 -37.67 31.94 2.43
CA CYS A 30 -37.09 31.92 3.79
C CYS A 30 -37.02 30.51 4.39
N ALA A 31 -37.86 29.58 3.92
CA ALA A 31 -37.87 28.21 4.45
C ALA A 31 -36.71 27.36 3.89
N GLU A 32 -36.27 27.61 2.65
CA GLU A 32 -35.13 26.91 2.04
C GLU A 32 -33.77 27.36 2.60
N SER A 33 -33.60 28.63 2.96
CA SER A 33 -32.37 29.11 3.59
C SER A 33 -32.23 28.60 5.02
N GLU A 34 -33.30 28.61 5.82
CA GLU A 34 -33.29 28.06 7.18
C GLU A 34 -33.12 26.53 7.20
N ASN A 35 -33.71 25.80 6.24
CA ASN A 35 -33.50 24.36 6.13
C ASN A 35 -32.07 24.01 5.67
N ASN A 36 -31.47 24.80 4.78
CA ASN A 36 -30.08 24.60 4.38
C ASN A 36 -29.10 24.94 5.51
N GLU A 37 -29.35 26.00 6.27
CA GLU A 37 -28.54 26.33 7.46
C GLU A 37 -28.73 25.31 8.59
N LYS A 38 -29.96 24.84 8.86
CA LYS A 38 -30.21 23.78 9.84
C LYS A 38 -29.60 22.44 9.41
N ASN A 39 -29.67 22.07 8.13
CA ASN A 39 -29.00 20.87 7.61
C ASN A 39 -27.48 21.01 7.65
N GLN A 40 -26.89 22.14 7.26
CA GLN A 40 -25.45 22.36 7.39
C GLN A 40 -25.00 22.37 8.85
N ARG A 41 -25.79 22.95 9.76
CA ARG A 41 -25.50 22.98 11.19
C ARG A 41 -25.67 21.61 11.84
N ALA A 42 -26.66 20.81 11.43
CA ALA A 42 -26.84 19.42 11.86
C ALA A 42 -25.76 18.49 11.29
N THR A 43 -25.32 18.73 10.05
CA THR A 43 -24.21 17.99 9.40
C THR A 43 -22.86 18.38 10.02
N ASN A 44 -22.65 19.64 10.37
CA ASN A 44 -21.45 20.08 11.10
C ASN A 44 -21.46 19.57 12.54
N LYS A 45 -22.61 19.55 13.22
CA LYS A 45 -22.74 19.02 14.58
C LYS A 45 -22.55 17.49 14.64
N SER A 46 -23.04 16.75 13.64
CA SER A 46 -22.82 15.29 13.55
C SER A 46 -21.36 14.92 13.21
N VAL A 47 -20.61 15.82 12.58
CA VAL A 47 -19.16 15.65 12.34
C VAL A 47 -18.31 16.12 13.53
N GLU A 48 -18.77 17.09 14.32
CA GLU A 48 -18.10 17.50 15.57
C GLU A 48 -18.32 16.51 16.73
N GLU A 49 -19.44 15.77 16.76
CA GLU A 49 -19.76 14.82 17.84
C GLU A 49 -19.13 13.42 17.72
N ASN A 50 -18.32 13.14 16.69
CA ASN A 50 -17.65 11.84 16.52
C ASN A 50 -16.11 11.95 16.44
N LEU A 51 -15.52 12.79 17.30
CA LEU A 51 -14.12 12.62 17.72
C LEU A 51 -14.01 11.37 18.60
N GLN A 52 -14.26 10.20 18.00
CA GLN A 52 -14.02 8.93 18.65
C GLN A 52 -12.50 8.79 18.79
N SER A 53 -12.04 8.94 20.03
CA SER A 53 -10.73 8.52 20.48
C SER A 53 -10.94 7.60 21.66
N VAL A 54 -10.35 6.40 21.59
CA VAL A 54 -10.35 5.45 22.69
C VAL A 54 -8.91 5.31 23.14
N GLU A 55 -8.68 5.57 24.43
CA GLU A 55 -7.37 5.39 25.06
C GLU A 55 -7.38 4.19 25.99
N LYS A 56 -6.31 3.40 25.93
CA LYS A 56 -6.03 2.35 26.90
C LYS A 56 -4.56 2.36 27.30
N LYS A 57 -4.27 1.84 28.48
CA LYS A 57 -2.91 1.51 28.90
C LYS A 57 -2.63 0.04 28.63
N GLY A 58 -1.39 -0.29 28.36
CA GLY A 58 -0.91 -1.64 28.14
C GLY A 58 0.57 -1.76 28.44
N SER A 59 1.07 -2.99 28.33
CA SER A 59 2.50 -3.24 28.43
C SER A 59 2.91 -4.36 27.48
N VAL A 60 4.18 -4.36 27.10
CA VAL A 60 4.81 -5.42 26.30
C VAL A 60 6.22 -5.67 26.83
N THR A 61 6.70 -6.90 26.76
CA THR A 61 8.10 -7.22 27.11
C THR A 61 8.92 -7.31 25.84
N ILE A 62 9.89 -6.43 25.66
CA ILE A 62 10.82 -6.37 24.51
C ILE A 62 12.23 -6.57 25.06
N ASP A 63 12.97 -7.54 24.53
CA ASP A 63 14.32 -7.90 25.00
C ASP A 63 14.44 -8.03 26.53
N GLY A 64 13.43 -8.66 27.15
CA GLY A 64 13.37 -8.88 28.60
C GLY A 64 12.99 -7.66 29.44
N LYS A 65 12.75 -6.49 28.82
CA LYS A 65 12.33 -5.26 29.50
C LYS A 65 10.84 -5.01 29.30
N LYS A 66 10.12 -4.78 30.40
CA LYS A 66 8.72 -4.35 30.37
C LYS A 66 8.65 -2.89 29.92
N ILE A 67 7.88 -2.63 28.87
CA ILE A 67 7.59 -1.30 28.34
C ILE A 67 6.12 -1.02 28.56
N ASP A 68 5.83 -0.05 29.43
CA ASP A 68 4.48 0.45 29.67
C ASP A 68 4.13 1.52 28.62
N TYR A 69 2.94 1.42 28.04
CA TYR A 69 2.53 2.28 26.94
C TYR A 69 1.06 2.67 27.05
N LYS A 70 0.74 3.83 26.47
CA LYS A 70 -0.61 4.25 26.12
C LYS A 70 -0.86 3.93 24.65
N VAL A 71 -2.03 3.37 24.36
CA VAL A 71 -2.55 3.22 23.00
C VAL A 71 -3.74 4.15 22.81
N THR A 72 -3.70 4.94 21.74
CA THR A 72 -4.78 5.84 21.34
C THR A 72 -5.28 5.38 19.97
N THR A 73 -6.52 4.92 19.91
CA THR A 73 -7.21 4.56 18.66
C THR A 73 -8.17 5.67 18.30
N SER A 74 -8.01 6.30 17.14
CA SER A 74 -8.78 7.50 16.80
C SER A 74 -9.03 7.69 15.31
N ARG A 75 -9.92 8.63 15.00
CA ARG A 75 -10.07 9.21 13.66
C ARG A 75 -9.72 10.69 13.68
N LEU A 76 -8.73 11.07 12.88
CA LEU A 76 -8.37 12.47 12.66
C LEU A 76 -9.09 12.99 11.42
N VAL A 77 -9.97 13.98 11.59
CA VAL A 77 -10.77 14.57 10.50
C VAL A 77 -10.00 15.69 9.81
N ILE A 78 -9.33 15.42 8.69
CA ILE A 78 -8.68 16.44 7.86
C ILE A 78 -9.72 17.37 7.21
N LYS A 79 -9.39 18.66 7.14
CA LYS A 79 -10.29 19.74 6.71
C LYS A 79 -9.78 20.40 5.43
N LYS A 80 -10.65 21.13 4.74
CA LYS A 80 -10.28 22.09 3.68
C LYS A 80 -9.91 23.44 4.32
N ASP A 81 -9.48 24.38 3.49
CA ASP A 81 -9.10 25.74 3.94
C ASP A 81 -10.29 26.52 4.53
N ASP A 82 -11.51 26.25 4.06
CA ASP A 82 -12.76 26.81 4.61
C ASP A 82 -13.20 26.16 5.94
N GLY A 83 -12.40 25.23 6.48
CA GLY A 83 -12.69 24.51 7.72
C GLY A 83 -13.63 23.32 7.56
N THR A 84 -14.20 23.10 6.38
CA THR A 84 -15.11 21.96 6.15
C THR A 84 -14.35 20.63 6.16
N PRO A 85 -14.90 19.56 6.77
CA PRO A 85 -14.33 18.22 6.71
C PRO A 85 -14.15 17.74 5.25
N ARG A 86 -13.00 17.13 4.95
CA ARG A 86 -12.78 16.47 3.64
C ARG A 86 -12.64 14.96 3.75
N ALA A 87 -12.02 14.46 4.81
CA ALA A 87 -11.91 13.02 5.11
C ALA A 87 -11.58 12.78 6.58
N SER A 88 -11.83 11.57 7.06
CA SER A 88 -11.40 11.05 8.35
C SER A 88 -10.35 9.96 8.13
N ILE A 89 -9.20 10.10 8.80
CA ILE A 89 -8.10 9.15 8.74
C ILE A 89 -8.03 8.42 10.08
N PHE A 90 -8.34 7.14 10.04
CA PHE A 90 -8.20 6.22 11.16
C PHE A 90 -6.72 5.92 11.43
N ASN A 91 -6.37 5.89 12.71
CA ASN A 91 -5.03 5.60 13.16
C ASN A 91 -5.03 4.92 14.52
N VAL A 92 -3.95 4.17 14.77
CA VAL A 92 -3.64 3.62 16.09
C VAL A 92 -2.24 4.08 16.47
N ALA A 93 -2.13 4.81 17.56
CA ALA A 93 -0.86 5.32 18.07
C ALA A 93 -0.49 4.62 19.39
N TYR A 94 0.77 4.20 19.51
CA TYR A 94 1.35 3.65 20.73
C TYR A 94 2.46 4.59 21.21
N THR A 95 2.30 5.13 22.42
CA THR A 95 3.26 6.04 23.06
C THR A 95 3.74 5.44 24.36
N ARG A 96 5.05 5.34 24.53
CA ARG A 96 5.67 4.89 25.78
C ARG A 96 5.41 5.90 26.91
N GLU A 97 5.10 5.43 28.13
CA GLU A 97 4.68 6.32 29.24
C GLU A 97 5.83 6.84 30.11
N ASP A 98 6.95 6.12 30.20
CA ASP A 98 8.12 6.45 31.05
C ASP A 98 9.16 7.31 30.33
N ILE A 99 8.72 8.32 29.57
CA ILE A 99 9.58 9.24 28.81
C ILE A 99 9.32 10.68 29.26
N ASP A 100 10.33 11.30 29.87
CA ASP A 100 10.26 12.69 30.33
C ASP A 100 10.54 13.71 29.20
N ASP A 101 11.57 13.44 28.37
CA ASP A 101 11.94 14.32 27.25
C ASP A 101 11.46 13.77 25.90
N LEU A 102 10.29 14.24 25.47
CA LEU A 102 9.72 13.89 24.16
C LEU A 102 10.56 14.40 22.99
N ASN A 103 11.48 15.37 23.17
CA ASN A 103 12.35 15.86 22.11
C ASN A 103 13.46 14.87 21.74
N GLN A 104 13.75 13.89 22.60
CA GLN A 104 14.67 12.79 22.29
C GLN A 104 13.95 11.53 21.83
N ARG A 105 12.63 11.47 21.98
CA ARG A 105 11.82 10.29 21.69
C ARG A 105 11.30 10.30 20.25
N PRO A 106 11.79 9.40 19.37
CA PRO A 106 11.34 9.37 17.98
C PRO A 106 9.86 8.99 17.86
N VAL A 107 9.23 9.51 16.81
CA VAL A 107 7.91 9.04 16.32
C VAL A 107 8.09 8.44 14.95
N LEU A 108 7.64 7.19 14.77
CA LEU A 108 7.61 6.48 13.51
C LEU A 108 6.18 6.44 12.96
N PHE A 109 5.96 7.08 11.82
CA PHE A 109 4.70 6.96 11.07
C PHE A 109 4.81 5.80 10.09
N ALA A 110 4.01 4.76 10.30
CA ALA A 110 4.04 3.53 9.53
C ALA A 110 2.77 3.37 8.68
N PHE A 111 2.94 3.03 7.41
CA PHE A 111 1.83 2.79 6.49
C PHE A 111 2.17 1.72 5.45
N ASN A 112 1.19 0.88 5.18
CA ASN A 112 1.26 -0.14 4.15
C ASN A 112 0.99 0.43 2.75
N GLY A 113 1.21 -0.41 1.75
CA GLY A 113 1.07 -0.07 0.34
C GLY A 113 -0.28 -0.41 -0.28
N GLY A 114 -0.24 -1.23 -1.33
CA GLY A 114 -1.34 -1.44 -2.27
C GLY A 114 -1.07 -0.72 -3.60
N PRO A 115 -1.60 0.49 -3.87
CA PRO A 115 -2.39 1.34 -2.97
C PRO A 115 -3.72 0.71 -2.55
N GLY A 116 -4.30 1.19 -1.44
CA GLY A 116 -5.54 0.67 -0.89
C GLY A 116 -5.39 -0.32 0.28
N SER A 117 -4.18 -0.57 0.78
CA SER A 117 -4.01 -1.40 1.99
C SER A 117 -4.07 -0.56 3.26
N SER A 118 -4.78 -1.07 4.27
CA SER A 118 -4.63 -0.64 5.67
C SER A 118 -3.23 -0.95 6.21
N ALA A 119 -2.83 -0.28 7.29
CA ALA A 119 -1.57 -0.46 8.01
C ALA A 119 -1.48 -1.76 8.83
N VAL A 120 -2.47 -2.65 8.71
CA VAL A 120 -2.61 -3.86 9.54
C VAL A 120 -1.38 -4.78 9.48
N TRP A 121 -0.70 -4.86 8.34
CA TRP A 121 0.45 -5.75 8.16
C TRP A 121 1.67 -5.25 8.95
N LEU A 122 1.89 -3.94 8.99
CA LEU A 122 2.92 -3.36 9.83
C LEU A 122 2.50 -3.29 11.30
N HIS A 123 1.22 -3.02 11.56
CA HIS A 123 0.67 -2.90 12.91
C HIS A 123 0.74 -4.23 13.66
N LEU A 124 0.14 -5.28 13.11
CA LEU A 124 0.02 -6.58 13.77
C LEU A 124 0.90 -7.67 13.13
N GLY A 125 1.69 -7.36 12.11
CA GLY A 125 2.61 -8.32 11.49
C GLY A 125 4.09 -8.03 11.72
N ALA A 126 4.44 -6.84 12.25
CA ALA A 126 5.83 -6.47 12.45
C ALA A 126 6.08 -5.59 13.70
N LEU A 127 5.52 -4.38 13.74
CA LEU A 127 6.04 -3.30 14.59
C LEU A 127 5.30 -3.13 15.92
N GLY A 128 3.98 -3.34 15.95
CA GLY A 128 3.16 -3.02 17.11
C GLY A 128 3.45 -3.94 18.32
N PRO A 129 2.99 -3.57 19.53
CA PRO A 129 3.22 -4.35 20.74
C PRO A 129 2.44 -5.68 20.76
N LYS A 130 1.53 -5.88 19.80
CA LYS A 130 0.80 -7.12 19.58
C LYS A 130 1.07 -7.62 18.16
N ILE A 131 1.14 -8.93 17.98
CA ILE A 131 1.43 -9.58 16.70
C ILE A 131 0.46 -10.74 16.43
N VAL A 132 0.10 -10.94 15.16
CA VAL A 132 -0.65 -12.10 14.68
C VAL A 132 0.28 -13.32 14.73
N PRO A 133 -0.11 -14.42 15.40
CA PRO A 133 0.67 -15.64 15.39
C PRO A 133 0.68 -16.27 14.00
N THR A 134 1.76 -16.95 13.68
CA THR A 134 1.94 -17.72 12.44
C THR A 134 2.30 -19.17 12.78
N SER A 135 2.19 -20.05 11.79
CA SER A 135 2.79 -21.38 11.89
C SER A 135 4.31 -21.27 12.05
N SER A 136 4.97 -22.32 12.56
CA SER A 136 6.41 -22.31 12.85
C SER A 136 7.28 -21.88 11.67
N ASP A 137 6.88 -22.25 10.44
CA ASP A 137 7.56 -21.84 9.20
C ASP A 137 6.90 -20.64 8.50
N GLY A 138 5.74 -20.19 8.99
CA GLY A 138 4.94 -19.10 8.45
C GLY A 138 4.14 -19.44 7.19
N THR A 139 4.14 -20.70 6.73
CA THR A 139 3.59 -21.08 5.42
C THR A 139 2.20 -21.68 5.46
N LYS A 140 1.71 -22.04 6.66
CA LYS A 140 0.42 -22.68 6.87
C LYS A 140 -0.55 -21.75 7.61
N PRO A 141 -1.84 -21.77 7.24
CA PRO A 141 -2.86 -21.06 7.99
C PRO A 141 -3.01 -21.71 9.38
N LEU A 142 -3.27 -20.89 10.37
CA LEU A 142 -3.62 -21.37 11.71
C LEU A 142 -5.13 -21.61 11.80
N ALA A 143 -5.55 -22.51 12.69
CA ALA A 143 -6.97 -22.77 12.93
C ALA A 143 -7.64 -21.55 13.60
N PRO A 144 -8.81 -21.08 13.12
CA PRO A 144 -9.54 -19.99 13.76
C PRO A 144 -10.12 -20.42 15.12
N PRO A 145 -10.41 -19.47 16.04
CA PRO A 145 -10.21 -18.02 15.90
C PRO A 145 -8.77 -17.59 16.20
N ILE A 146 -8.22 -16.72 15.34
CA ILE A 146 -6.88 -16.15 15.54
C ILE A 146 -6.97 -14.93 16.45
N ARG A 147 -6.13 -14.91 17.49
CA ARG A 147 -5.98 -13.79 18.42
C ARG A 147 -4.53 -13.31 18.38
N VAL A 148 -4.35 -12.00 18.55
CA VAL A 148 -3.01 -11.43 18.73
C VAL A 148 -2.37 -11.92 20.02
N ARG A 149 -1.04 -11.97 20.04
CA ARG A 149 -0.21 -12.20 21.24
C ARG A 149 0.76 -11.04 21.43
N ASP A 150 1.45 -11.00 22.55
CA ASP A 150 2.52 -10.01 22.77
C ASP A 150 3.61 -10.15 21.70
N ASN A 151 4.09 -9.01 21.22
CA ASN A 151 5.17 -8.93 20.26
C ASN A 151 6.49 -8.61 20.96
N PRO A 152 7.34 -9.61 21.26
CA PRO A 152 8.64 -9.35 21.87
C PRO A 152 9.63 -8.67 20.92
N GLN A 153 9.29 -8.56 19.62
CA GLN A 153 10.09 -7.93 18.58
C GLN A 153 9.55 -6.54 18.20
N SER A 154 8.57 -6.02 18.96
CA SER A 154 8.12 -4.65 18.78
C SER A 154 9.28 -3.68 19.00
N ILE A 155 9.26 -2.56 18.28
CA ILE A 155 10.26 -1.50 18.39
C ILE A 155 9.76 -0.34 19.27
N LEU A 156 8.74 -0.58 20.09
CA LEU A 156 8.15 0.42 20.98
C LEU A 156 9.08 0.80 22.13
N ASP A 157 10.14 0.03 22.39
CA ASP A 157 11.24 0.43 23.25
C ASP A 157 12.07 1.58 22.62
N VAL A 158 12.18 1.63 21.29
CA VAL A 158 12.99 2.61 20.52
C VAL A 158 12.20 3.83 20.03
N ALA A 159 10.96 3.67 19.57
CA ALA A 159 10.16 4.77 19.02
C ALA A 159 8.66 4.65 19.36
N ASP A 160 7.96 5.78 19.44
CA ASP A 160 6.50 5.77 19.45
C ASP A 160 5.98 5.47 18.05
N LEU A 161 4.90 4.71 17.95
CA LEU A 161 4.44 4.12 16.69
C LEU A 161 3.08 4.68 16.31
N VAL A 162 2.94 5.20 15.09
CA VAL A 162 1.68 5.72 14.57
C VAL A 162 1.34 4.98 13.28
N PHE A 163 0.35 4.08 13.36
CA PHE A 163 -0.15 3.33 12.21
C PHE A 163 -1.26 4.11 11.53
N ILE A 164 -1.06 4.45 10.25
CA ILE A 164 -1.98 5.29 9.49
C ILE A 164 -2.68 4.45 8.44
N ASP A 165 -4.01 4.39 8.49
CA ASP A 165 -4.83 3.84 7.40
C ASP A 165 -5.14 4.96 6.41
N PRO A 166 -4.57 4.99 5.18
CA PRO A 166 -4.90 6.02 4.20
C PRO A 166 -6.39 6.06 3.87
N VAL A 167 -6.86 7.18 3.31
CA VAL A 167 -8.28 7.39 3.02
C VAL A 167 -8.87 6.23 2.21
N SER A 168 -10.02 5.72 2.65
CA SER A 168 -10.73 4.53 2.14
C SER A 168 -10.23 3.17 2.64
N THR A 169 -9.09 3.10 3.34
CA THR A 169 -8.58 1.86 3.93
C THR A 169 -8.92 1.77 5.42
N GLY A 170 -8.94 0.56 5.98
CA GLY A 170 -9.34 0.31 7.35
C GLY A 170 -10.66 0.99 7.69
N TYR A 171 -10.63 1.88 8.69
CA TYR A 171 -11.78 2.69 9.10
C TYR A 171 -11.74 4.15 8.61
N SER A 172 -10.81 4.51 7.73
CA SER A 172 -10.70 5.83 7.12
C SER A 172 -11.74 6.03 6.03
N ARG A 173 -12.40 7.20 6.01
CA ARG A 173 -13.49 7.51 5.06
C ARG A 173 -13.37 8.93 4.52
N THR A 174 -14.03 9.19 3.40
CA THR A 174 -14.15 10.52 2.81
C THR A 174 -15.63 10.85 2.63
N GLU A 175 -16.00 12.07 3.01
CA GLU A 175 -17.32 12.66 2.71
C GLU A 175 -17.32 13.38 1.35
N ASN A 176 -16.15 13.46 0.71
CA ASN A 176 -15.94 14.05 -0.59
C ASN A 176 -15.70 12.96 -1.64
N LYS A 177 -15.66 13.35 -2.92
CA LYS A 177 -15.35 12.49 -4.08
C LYS A 177 -14.03 11.73 -3.86
N LYS A 178 -14.06 10.41 -4.02
CA LYS A 178 -12.91 9.50 -3.77
C LYS A 178 -11.70 9.86 -4.62
N GLU A 179 -11.93 10.38 -5.81
CA GLU A 179 -10.93 10.83 -6.78
C GLU A 179 -10.04 11.96 -6.24
N ASN A 180 -10.53 12.72 -5.24
CA ASN A 180 -9.74 13.74 -4.55
C ASN A 180 -8.67 13.15 -3.61
N PHE A 181 -8.68 11.82 -3.42
CA PHE A 181 -7.76 11.08 -2.55
C PHE A 181 -7.08 9.92 -3.27
N HIS A 182 -7.68 9.38 -4.34
CA HIS A 182 -7.21 8.21 -5.08
C HIS A 182 -6.25 8.59 -6.22
N GLY A 183 -5.06 9.01 -5.82
CA GLY A 183 -3.97 9.35 -6.73
C GLY A 183 -2.68 9.60 -5.97
N LEU A 184 -1.54 9.61 -6.65
CA LEU A 184 -0.26 9.76 -5.96
C LEU A 184 -0.22 11.05 -5.13
N ASP A 185 -0.41 12.19 -5.78
CA ASP A 185 -0.23 13.49 -5.13
C ASP A 185 -1.35 13.75 -4.12
N GLN A 186 -2.55 13.25 -4.40
CA GLN A 186 -3.73 13.30 -3.53
C GLN A 186 -3.49 12.52 -2.23
N ASP A 187 -2.99 11.29 -2.33
CA ASP A 187 -2.62 10.42 -1.21
C ASP A 187 -1.52 11.07 -0.37
N ILE A 188 -0.40 11.50 -0.98
CA ILE A 188 0.71 12.19 -0.28
C ILE A 188 0.20 13.41 0.49
N LYS A 189 -0.58 14.28 -0.14
CA LYS A 189 -1.11 15.50 0.51
C LYS A 189 -2.05 15.16 1.67
N SER A 190 -2.89 14.14 1.51
CA SER A 190 -3.82 13.73 2.57
C SER A 190 -3.10 13.16 3.80
N VAL A 191 -2.11 12.31 3.59
CA VAL A 191 -1.31 11.71 4.67
C VAL A 191 -0.34 12.73 5.26
N GLY A 192 0.22 13.65 4.47
CA GLY A 192 1.09 14.73 4.95
C GLY A 192 0.34 15.69 5.88
N ASP A 193 -0.89 16.05 5.53
CA ASP A 193 -1.77 16.85 6.40
C ASP A 193 -2.10 16.13 7.70
N PHE A 194 -2.39 14.81 7.63
CA PHE A 194 -2.55 13.99 8.84
C PHE A 194 -1.32 14.03 9.73
N ILE A 195 -0.11 13.76 9.18
CA ILE A 195 1.13 13.71 9.96
C ILE A 195 1.38 15.05 10.65
N ARG A 196 1.29 16.17 9.90
CA ARG A 196 1.46 17.51 10.45
C ARG A 196 0.49 17.76 11.61
N ARG A 197 -0.78 17.40 11.45
CA ARG A 197 -1.78 17.61 12.49
C ARG A 197 -1.57 16.74 13.70
N TRP A 198 -1.30 15.45 13.50
CA TRP A 198 -1.00 14.53 14.58
C TRP A 198 0.20 15.05 15.40
N VAL A 199 1.27 15.49 14.73
CA VAL A 199 2.46 16.08 15.38
C VAL A 199 2.09 17.32 16.20
N THR A 200 1.28 18.23 15.67
CA THR A 200 0.83 19.42 16.39
C THR A 200 -0.04 19.07 17.60
N GLU A 201 -1.06 18.24 17.40
CA GLU A 201 -2.04 17.87 18.43
C GLU A 201 -1.39 17.08 19.58
N ASN A 202 -0.35 16.30 19.29
CA ASN A 202 0.42 15.53 20.28
C ASN A 202 1.69 16.26 20.78
N LYS A 203 1.90 17.53 20.40
CA LYS A 203 3.06 18.35 20.80
C LYS A 203 4.42 17.71 20.48
N ARG A 204 4.54 17.04 19.33
CA ARG A 204 5.74 16.28 18.91
C ARG A 204 6.62 17.01 17.88
N TRP A 205 6.49 18.34 17.75
CA TRP A 205 7.29 19.11 16.79
C TRP A 205 8.80 19.00 17.08
N GLY A 206 9.21 18.93 18.34
CA GLY A 206 10.61 18.74 18.73
C GLY A 206 11.12 17.29 18.65
N SER A 207 10.25 16.30 18.47
CA SER A 207 10.66 14.88 18.39
C SER A 207 11.33 14.55 17.06
N PRO A 208 12.27 13.57 17.02
CA PRO A 208 12.74 13.00 15.77
C PRO A 208 11.59 12.31 15.02
N LYS A 209 11.50 12.50 13.70
CA LYS A 209 10.39 12.00 12.89
C LYS A 209 10.89 11.05 11.82
N TYR A 210 10.29 9.87 11.77
CA TYR A 210 10.62 8.84 10.80
C TYR A 210 9.36 8.39 10.04
N LEU A 211 9.55 8.01 8.77
CA LEU A 211 8.52 7.37 7.97
C LEU A 211 8.92 5.91 7.71
N LEU A 212 7.98 4.98 7.79
CA LEU A 212 8.15 3.61 7.31
C LEU A 212 7.05 3.26 6.32
N GLY A 213 7.47 2.91 5.10
CA GLY A 213 6.57 2.52 4.02
C GLY A 213 6.85 1.12 3.51
N GLU A 214 5.83 0.27 3.45
CA GLU A 214 5.92 -1.06 2.82
C GLU A 214 5.33 -1.07 1.40
N SER A 215 6.00 -1.67 0.41
CA SER A 215 5.49 -1.83 -0.96
C SER A 215 5.20 -0.46 -1.61
N TYR A 216 3.97 -0.16 -2.04
CA TYR A 216 3.56 1.19 -2.45
C TYR A 216 3.74 2.23 -1.33
N GLY A 217 3.79 1.82 -0.07
CA GLY A 217 4.19 2.67 1.05
C GLY A 217 5.56 3.31 0.82
N GLY A 218 6.48 2.68 0.10
CA GLY A 218 7.75 3.31 -0.28
C GLY A 218 7.58 4.52 -1.20
N VAL A 219 6.67 4.43 -2.19
CA VAL A 219 6.27 5.55 -3.05
C VAL A 219 5.73 6.69 -2.19
N ARG A 220 4.85 6.36 -1.24
CA ARG A 220 4.28 7.34 -0.31
C ARG A 220 5.34 7.98 0.58
N ALA A 221 6.25 7.19 1.16
CA ALA A 221 7.31 7.69 2.05
C ALA A 221 8.26 8.64 1.30
N ALA A 222 8.64 8.31 0.07
CA ALA A 222 9.41 9.20 -0.79
C ALA A 222 8.63 10.50 -1.04
N GLY A 223 7.39 10.42 -1.51
CA GLY A 223 6.57 11.60 -1.76
C GLY A 223 6.35 12.49 -0.54
N LEU A 224 6.07 11.90 0.62
CA LEU A 224 5.89 12.60 1.89
C LEU A 224 7.15 13.31 2.35
N SER A 225 8.33 12.72 2.14
CA SER A 225 9.58 13.35 2.54
C SER A 225 9.78 14.73 1.90
N MET A 226 9.42 14.86 0.62
CA MET A 226 9.42 16.15 -0.07
C MET A 226 8.21 17.03 0.29
N GLU A 227 6.99 16.49 0.39
CA GLU A 227 5.79 17.28 0.72
C GLU A 227 5.90 17.91 2.11
N LEU A 228 6.30 17.13 3.13
CA LEU A 228 6.44 17.60 4.51
C LEU A 228 7.48 18.72 4.61
N GLN A 229 8.62 18.57 3.94
CA GLN A 229 9.67 19.59 3.91
C GLN A 229 9.21 20.84 3.16
N ASN A 230 8.77 20.70 1.91
CA ASN A 230 8.47 21.85 1.05
C ASN A 230 7.25 22.64 1.52
N ARG A 231 6.21 21.95 1.99
CA ARG A 231 4.95 22.61 2.36
C ARG A 231 4.92 23.08 3.80
N TYR A 232 5.52 22.33 4.72
CA TYR A 232 5.37 22.57 6.15
C TYR A 232 6.69 22.90 6.86
N GLY A 233 7.82 22.93 6.15
CA GLY A 233 9.14 23.10 6.78
C GLY A 233 9.47 21.96 7.75
N MET A 234 8.82 20.80 7.61
CA MET A 234 9.00 19.66 8.51
C MET A 234 10.06 18.72 7.94
N SER A 235 11.27 18.79 8.51
CA SER A 235 12.34 17.83 8.20
C SER A 235 12.11 16.47 8.88
N LEU A 236 12.56 15.42 8.20
CA LEU A 236 12.55 14.04 8.69
C LEU A 236 13.95 13.62 9.11
N ASN A 237 14.06 12.80 10.15
CA ASN A 237 15.31 12.21 10.62
C ASN A 237 15.65 10.90 9.88
N GLY A 238 14.67 10.29 9.21
CA GLY A 238 14.92 9.14 8.36
C GLY A 238 13.68 8.58 7.70
N VAL A 239 13.90 7.78 6.65
CA VAL A 239 12.87 7.02 5.95
C VAL A 239 13.31 5.55 5.90
N VAL A 240 12.42 4.65 6.29
CA VAL A 240 12.61 3.19 6.24
C VAL A 240 11.76 2.63 5.10
N LEU A 241 12.44 1.99 4.13
CA LEU A 241 11.82 1.40 2.95
C LEU A 241 11.77 -0.12 3.12
N LEU A 242 10.58 -0.66 3.42
CA LEU A 242 10.38 -2.11 3.55
C LEU A 242 9.83 -2.66 2.24
N SER A 243 10.56 -3.56 1.57
CA SER A 243 10.13 -4.21 0.32
C SER A 243 9.48 -3.22 -0.68
N SER A 244 10.11 -2.05 -0.84
CA SER A 244 9.48 -0.86 -1.41
C SER A 244 9.51 -0.81 -2.93
N LEU A 245 8.49 -0.17 -3.49
CA LEU A 245 8.44 0.21 -4.89
C LEU A 245 9.00 1.63 -5.08
N MET A 246 10.15 1.73 -5.73
CA MET A 246 10.78 3.02 -6.04
C MET A 246 10.86 3.33 -7.54
N ASP A 247 10.85 2.29 -8.39
CA ASP A 247 10.88 2.42 -9.85
C ASP A 247 9.95 1.38 -10.48
N PHE A 248 8.91 1.84 -11.17
CA PHE A 248 7.89 0.98 -11.77
C PHE A 248 8.46 0.06 -12.85
N ARG A 249 9.60 0.41 -13.47
CA ARG A 249 10.24 -0.44 -14.47
C ARG A 249 10.67 -1.79 -13.90
N THR A 250 10.97 -1.85 -12.60
CA THR A 250 11.35 -3.09 -11.93
C THR A 250 10.19 -4.08 -11.77
N LEU A 251 8.94 -3.61 -11.83
CA LEU A 251 7.74 -4.44 -11.61
C LEU A 251 6.81 -4.56 -12.83
N ARG A 252 7.00 -3.72 -13.86
CA ARG A 252 6.11 -3.67 -15.04
C ARG A 252 6.79 -4.22 -16.29
N PRO A 253 6.80 -5.54 -16.51
CA PRO A 253 7.25 -6.10 -17.77
C PRO A 253 6.42 -5.53 -18.92
N SER A 254 7.10 -5.02 -19.95
CA SER A 254 6.47 -4.54 -21.17
C SER A 254 7.45 -4.62 -22.33
N ILE A 255 6.95 -4.48 -23.56
CA ILE A 255 7.80 -4.21 -24.72
C ILE A 255 8.60 -2.93 -24.41
N GLY A 256 9.92 -3.00 -24.59
CA GLY A 256 10.84 -1.89 -24.29
C GLY A 256 11.23 -1.74 -22.81
N ASN A 257 10.72 -2.59 -21.90
CA ASN A 257 11.16 -2.59 -20.50
C ASN A 257 11.58 -3.99 -20.03
N ASP A 258 12.86 -4.28 -20.24
CA ASP A 258 13.46 -5.57 -19.87
C ASP A 258 14.03 -5.62 -18.44
N LEU A 259 14.06 -4.47 -17.75
CA LEU A 259 14.64 -4.35 -16.41
C LEU A 259 13.98 -5.31 -15.41
N SER A 260 12.66 -5.50 -15.52
CA SER A 260 11.93 -6.41 -14.62
C SER A 260 12.43 -7.86 -14.75
N TYR A 261 12.64 -8.40 -15.96
CA TYR A 261 13.09 -9.77 -16.15
C TYR A 261 14.49 -10.01 -15.55
N ILE A 262 15.38 -9.01 -15.70
CA ILE A 262 16.71 -9.01 -15.12
C ILE A 262 16.63 -9.01 -13.58
N ALA A 263 15.83 -8.11 -13.02
CA ALA A 263 15.72 -7.92 -11.57
C ALA A 263 15.12 -9.14 -10.83
N TYR A 264 14.21 -9.89 -11.47
CA TYR A 264 13.55 -11.04 -10.83
C TYR A 264 14.38 -12.33 -10.83
N LEU A 265 15.39 -12.47 -11.69
CA LEU A 265 16.10 -13.74 -11.86
C LEU A 265 16.73 -14.27 -10.54
N PRO A 266 17.39 -13.45 -9.70
CA PRO A 266 17.93 -13.93 -8.42
C PRO A 266 16.86 -14.48 -7.48
N ALA A 267 15.70 -13.82 -7.40
CA ALA A 267 14.58 -14.29 -6.60
C ALA A 267 14.01 -15.61 -7.15
N MET A 268 13.82 -15.72 -8.48
CA MET A 268 13.39 -16.97 -9.11
C MET A 268 14.36 -18.12 -8.84
N THR A 269 15.67 -17.82 -8.79
CA THR A 269 16.72 -18.81 -8.47
C THR A 269 16.57 -19.34 -7.04
N ALA A 270 16.41 -18.44 -6.06
CA ALA A 270 16.22 -18.81 -4.67
C ALA A 270 14.95 -19.65 -4.48
N VAL A 271 13.87 -19.30 -5.19
CA VAL A 271 12.59 -20.02 -5.15
C VAL A 271 12.71 -21.41 -5.80
N ALA A 272 13.37 -21.51 -6.96
CA ALA A 272 13.60 -22.79 -7.62
C ALA A 272 14.46 -23.73 -6.77
N HIS A 273 15.46 -23.20 -6.05
CA HIS A 273 16.24 -23.95 -5.07
C HIS A 273 15.39 -24.44 -3.90
N TYR A 274 14.56 -23.57 -3.30
CA TYR A 274 13.66 -23.93 -2.19
C TYR A 274 12.73 -25.09 -2.56
N HIS A 275 12.17 -25.06 -3.77
CA HIS A 275 11.30 -26.13 -4.30
C HIS A 275 12.06 -27.32 -4.90
N GLY A 276 13.39 -27.37 -4.74
CA GLY A 276 14.22 -28.47 -5.16
C GLY A 276 14.36 -28.65 -6.68
N LYS A 277 13.93 -27.67 -7.48
CA LYS A 277 14.03 -27.64 -8.96
C LYS A 277 15.45 -27.30 -9.44
N VAL A 278 16.25 -26.68 -8.58
CA VAL A 278 17.70 -26.47 -8.78
C VAL A 278 18.44 -26.98 -7.54
N LYS A 279 19.61 -27.61 -7.73
CA LYS A 279 20.44 -28.20 -6.66
C LYS A 279 21.75 -27.43 -6.50
N GLY A 280 22.36 -27.53 -5.32
CA GLY A 280 23.63 -26.87 -4.97
C GLY A 280 23.49 -25.92 -3.78
N ASP A 281 24.54 -25.12 -3.53
CA ASP A 281 24.53 -24.07 -2.51
C ASP A 281 23.66 -22.88 -2.95
N ARG A 282 22.62 -22.57 -2.17
CA ARG A 282 21.64 -21.53 -2.50
C ARG A 282 22.29 -20.16 -2.69
N ASN A 283 23.17 -19.77 -1.78
CA ASN A 283 23.73 -18.42 -1.77
C ASN A 283 24.68 -18.22 -2.96
N THR A 284 25.45 -19.24 -3.31
CA THR A 284 26.29 -19.28 -4.50
C THR A 284 25.45 -19.21 -5.78
N LEU A 285 24.37 -19.99 -5.87
CA LEU A 285 23.45 -19.95 -7.01
C LEU A 285 22.84 -18.56 -7.21
N VAL A 286 22.33 -17.94 -6.14
CA VAL A 286 21.73 -16.59 -6.18
C VAL A 286 22.77 -15.53 -6.57
N LYS A 287 23.99 -15.61 -6.02
CA LYS A 287 25.09 -14.70 -6.39
C LYS A 287 25.47 -14.84 -7.87
N ASN A 288 25.56 -16.08 -8.35
CA ASN A 288 25.89 -16.35 -9.76
C ASN A 288 24.77 -15.91 -10.70
N SER A 289 23.51 -16.14 -10.34
CA SER A 289 22.37 -15.69 -11.13
C SER A 289 22.25 -14.17 -11.16
N GLN A 290 22.59 -13.48 -10.06
CA GLN A 290 22.69 -12.02 -10.04
C GLN A 290 23.78 -11.51 -11.00
N LYS A 291 24.98 -12.11 -10.98
CA LYS A 291 26.06 -11.75 -11.91
C LYS A 291 25.69 -12.03 -13.37
N PHE A 292 25.01 -13.14 -13.64
CA PHE A 292 24.53 -13.47 -14.97
C PHE A 292 23.43 -12.51 -15.43
N ALA A 293 22.48 -12.18 -14.53
CA ALA A 293 21.38 -11.25 -14.79
C ALA A 293 21.88 -9.88 -15.23
N SER A 294 22.80 -9.28 -14.47
CA SER A 294 23.35 -7.96 -14.76
C SER A 294 24.41 -7.95 -15.87
N GLY A 295 24.84 -9.12 -16.34
CA GLY A 295 25.83 -9.29 -17.41
C GLY A 295 25.20 -9.88 -18.67
N ALA A 296 25.55 -11.14 -18.98
CA ALA A 296 25.21 -11.79 -20.24
C ALA A 296 23.70 -11.80 -20.55
N TYR A 297 22.83 -11.94 -19.54
CA TYR A 297 21.38 -11.90 -19.77
C TYR A 297 20.90 -10.51 -20.16
N ALA A 298 21.31 -9.47 -19.43
CA ALA A 298 21.00 -8.09 -19.80
C ALA A 298 21.51 -7.74 -21.21
N THR A 299 22.75 -8.13 -21.55
CA THR A 299 23.29 -7.95 -22.90
C THR A 299 22.46 -8.66 -23.96
N ALA A 300 22.03 -9.90 -23.70
CA ALA A 300 21.21 -10.66 -24.64
C ALA A 300 19.85 -9.99 -24.90
N LEU A 301 19.19 -9.50 -23.85
CA LEU A 301 17.93 -8.76 -23.98
C LEU A 301 18.11 -7.45 -24.75
N LEU A 302 19.20 -6.72 -24.51
CA LEU A 302 19.55 -5.50 -25.24
C LEU A 302 19.84 -5.74 -26.73
N LYS A 303 20.50 -6.86 -27.07
CA LYS A 303 20.72 -7.25 -28.48
C LYS A 303 19.40 -7.54 -29.21
N GLY A 304 18.38 -8.03 -28.50
CA GLY A 304 17.05 -8.31 -29.06
C GLY A 304 17.14 -9.22 -30.30
N TYR A 305 16.63 -8.75 -31.44
CA TYR A 305 16.65 -9.50 -32.70
C TYR A 305 18.06 -9.73 -33.28
N ALA A 306 19.06 -8.95 -32.88
CA ALA A 306 20.45 -9.15 -33.32
C ALA A 306 21.14 -10.34 -32.61
N LEU A 307 20.47 -10.98 -31.64
CA LEU A 307 20.99 -12.15 -30.93
C LEU A 307 20.98 -13.37 -31.87
N SER A 308 22.14 -13.96 -32.13
CA SER A 308 22.22 -15.17 -32.96
C SER A 308 21.48 -16.34 -32.32
N GLN A 309 21.07 -17.32 -33.13
CA GLN A 309 20.37 -18.51 -32.64
C GLN A 309 21.18 -19.27 -31.58
N LEU A 310 22.49 -19.43 -31.81
CA LEU A 310 23.39 -20.09 -30.86
C LEU A 310 23.49 -19.34 -29.52
N GLU A 311 23.63 -18.00 -29.56
CA GLU A 311 23.64 -17.18 -28.35
C GLU A 311 22.31 -17.30 -27.60
N ARG A 312 21.19 -17.22 -28.32
CA ARG A 312 19.84 -17.34 -27.75
C ARG A 312 19.63 -18.67 -27.03
N GLU A 313 20.03 -19.78 -27.63
CA GLU A 313 19.97 -21.11 -27.02
C GLU A 313 20.86 -21.21 -25.77
N ASN A 314 22.05 -20.62 -25.81
CA ASN A 314 22.96 -20.59 -24.66
C ASN A 314 22.41 -19.78 -23.49
N ILE A 315 21.74 -18.65 -23.76
CA ILE A 315 21.06 -17.86 -22.71
C ILE A 315 19.88 -18.64 -22.14
N ALA A 316 19.07 -19.30 -22.98
CA ALA A 316 17.97 -20.14 -22.51
C ALA A 316 18.45 -21.29 -21.61
N LYS A 317 19.57 -21.94 -21.96
CA LYS A 317 20.20 -22.98 -21.12
C LYS A 317 20.63 -22.45 -19.75
N GLN A 318 21.26 -21.26 -19.70
CA GLN A 318 21.66 -20.65 -18.43
C GLN A 318 20.46 -20.24 -17.58
N LEU A 319 19.43 -19.63 -18.19
CA LEU A 319 18.18 -19.33 -17.49
C LEU A 319 17.51 -20.60 -16.96
N SER A 320 17.52 -21.69 -17.74
CA SER A 320 17.00 -23.00 -17.32
C SER A 320 17.73 -23.51 -16.08
N ALA A 321 19.06 -23.43 -16.06
CA ALA A 321 19.88 -23.84 -14.92
C ALA A 321 19.59 -23.04 -13.63
N PHE A 322 19.22 -21.76 -13.76
CA PHE A 322 18.88 -20.91 -12.60
C PHE A 322 17.42 -21.02 -12.16
N THR A 323 16.49 -21.28 -13.08
CA THR A 323 15.05 -21.21 -12.78
C THR A 323 14.38 -22.57 -12.63
N GLY A 324 15.02 -23.64 -13.10
CA GLY A 324 14.42 -24.97 -13.18
C GLY A 324 13.33 -25.12 -14.25
N LEU A 325 13.03 -24.06 -15.02
CA LEU A 325 12.15 -24.15 -16.19
C LEU A 325 12.90 -24.76 -17.37
N SER A 326 12.19 -25.40 -18.31
CA SER A 326 12.83 -25.97 -19.50
C SER A 326 13.36 -24.88 -20.43
N ALA A 327 14.51 -25.12 -21.07
CA ALA A 327 15.05 -24.19 -22.07
C ALA A 327 14.07 -23.97 -23.24
N SER A 328 13.30 -24.98 -23.64
CA SER A 328 12.28 -24.86 -24.69
C SER A 328 11.17 -23.88 -24.30
N LEU A 329 10.69 -23.91 -23.05
CA LEU A 329 9.69 -22.97 -22.56
C LEU A 329 10.26 -21.54 -22.50
N ILE A 330 11.51 -21.41 -22.07
CA ILE A 330 12.20 -20.11 -22.01
C ILE A 330 12.38 -19.50 -23.41
N LEU A 331 12.65 -20.33 -24.43
CA LEU A 331 12.70 -19.88 -25.82
C LEU A 331 11.33 -19.43 -26.33
N GLN A 332 10.25 -20.14 -25.98
CA GLN A 332 8.88 -19.70 -26.31
C GLN A 332 8.53 -18.35 -25.69
N TYR A 333 9.15 -18.01 -24.56
CA TYR A 333 8.98 -16.73 -23.89
C TYR A 333 9.95 -15.65 -24.39
N ASP A 334 10.67 -15.88 -25.49
CA ASP A 334 11.69 -14.97 -26.01
C ASP A 334 12.68 -14.51 -24.92
N LEU A 335 13.14 -15.48 -24.12
CA LEU A 335 14.03 -15.29 -22.97
C LEU A 335 13.45 -14.46 -21.82
N ARG A 336 12.17 -14.09 -21.83
CA ARG A 336 11.54 -13.18 -20.86
C ARG A 336 10.56 -13.90 -19.94
N ILE A 337 11.03 -14.28 -18.75
CA ILE A 337 10.23 -15.02 -17.77
C ILE A 337 9.49 -14.01 -16.88
N ASN A 338 8.19 -13.82 -17.14
CA ASN A 338 7.33 -13.01 -16.28
C ASN A 338 7.16 -13.67 -14.89
N SER A 339 7.26 -12.89 -13.81
CA SER A 339 7.20 -13.41 -12.44
C SER A 339 5.86 -14.06 -12.06
N SER A 340 4.73 -13.54 -12.57
CA SER A 340 3.42 -14.21 -12.39
C SER A 340 3.35 -15.53 -13.15
N ARG A 341 3.92 -15.60 -14.36
CA ARG A 341 4.00 -16.87 -15.11
C ARG A 341 4.90 -17.87 -14.40
N PHE A 342 6.08 -17.45 -13.93
CA PHE A 342 6.98 -18.29 -13.15
C PHE A 342 6.29 -18.96 -11.95
N ARG A 343 5.44 -18.20 -11.22
CA ARG A 343 4.65 -18.75 -10.11
C ARG A 343 3.72 -19.90 -10.53
N LYS A 344 3.22 -19.85 -11.77
CA LYS A 344 2.36 -20.88 -12.34
C LYS A 344 3.15 -22.05 -12.92
N GLU A 345 4.31 -21.77 -13.51
CA GLU A 345 5.10 -22.77 -14.24
C GLU A 345 5.96 -23.67 -13.35
N LEU A 346 6.55 -23.14 -12.27
CA LEU A 346 7.59 -23.85 -11.51
C LEU A 346 7.15 -25.25 -11.03
N LEU A 347 5.90 -25.38 -10.58
CA LEU A 347 5.30 -26.61 -10.07
C LEU A 347 4.06 -27.04 -10.89
N ARG A 348 3.99 -26.62 -12.16
CA ARG A 348 2.84 -26.90 -13.05
C ARG A 348 2.59 -28.41 -13.20
N ASP A 349 3.66 -29.20 -13.27
CA ASP A 349 3.65 -30.67 -13.35
C ASP A 349 2.94 -31.32 -12.15
N GLN A 350 2.94 -30.66 -11.01
CA GLN A 350 2.30 -31.12 -9.77
C GLN A 350 0.88 -30.55 -9.60
N GLY A 351 0.41 -29.71 -10.52
CA GLY A 351 -0.85 -28.98 -10.37
C GLY A 351 -0.83 -27.97 -9.22
N ILE A 352 0.35 -27.40 -8.92
CA ILE A 352 0.57 -26.49 -7.79
C ILE A 352 0.97 -25.11 -8.29
N VAL A 353 0.55 -24.07 -7.57
CA VAL A 353 0.97 -22.68 -7.76
C VAL A 353 1.64 -22.16 -6.49
N ILE A 354 2.68 -21.35 -6.66
CA ILE A 354 3.41 -20.73 -5.54
C ILE A 354 2.94 -19.29 -5.25
N GLY A 355 3.13 -18.88 -4.00
CA GLY A 355 2.73 -17.57 -3.50
C GLY A 355 3.47 -16.41 -4.16
N ARG A 356 2.83 -15.24 -4.20
CA ARG A 356 3.45 -13.99 -4.70
C ARG A 356 4.25 -13.29 -3.61
N PHE A 357 3.68 -13.20 -2.41
CA PHE A 357 4.31 -12.53 -1.27
C PHE A 357 5.26 -13.45 -0.51
N ASP A 358 4.92 -14.74 -0.44
CA ASP A 358 5.82 -15.79 0.05
C ASP A 358 5.77 -17.00 -0.89
N ALA A 359 6.81 -17.15 -1.70
CA ALA A 359 6.93 -18.22 -2.67
C ALA A 359 7.15 -19.60 -2.04
N ARG A 360 7.37 -19.70 -0.72
CA ARG A 360 7.41 -20.98 0.01
C ARG A 360 6.03 -21.60 0.15
N VAL A 361 4.98 -20.78 0.16
CA VAL A 361 3.59 -21.23 0.20
C VAL A 361 3.19 -21.73 -1.17
N ALA A 362 2.75 -22.99 -1.26
CA ALA A 362 2.44 -23.65 -2.52
C ALA A 362 1.17 -24.50 -2.38
N TRP A 363 0.11 -24.15 -3.12
CA TRP A 363 -1.21 -24.78 -3.01
C TRP A 363 -1.75 -25.24 -4.37
N PRO A 364 -2.79 -26.09 -4.40
CA PRO A 364 -3.39 -26.57 -5.65
C PRO A 364 -3.84 -25.44 -6.57
N VAL A 365 -3.59 -25.58 -7.86
CA VAL A 365 -4.09 -24.66 -8.87
C VAL A 365 -5.62 -24.78 -8.99
N GLN A 366 -6.31 -23.64 -9.12
CA GLN A 366 -7.75 -23.62 -9.40
C GLN A 366 -8.05 -23.73 -10.90
N GLU A 367 -7.31 -22.97 -11.72
CA GLU A 367 -7.47 -22.97 -13.18
C GLU A 367 -6.20 -23.50 -13.87
N LYS A 368 -6.25 -24.70 -14.43
CA LYS A 368 -5.07 -25.32 -15.07
C LYS A 368 -4.66 -24.63 -16.39
N ALA A 369 -5.64 -24.16 -17.17
CA ALA A 369 -5.41 -23.61 -18.51
C ALA A 369 -4.82 -22.20 -18.50
N SER A 370 -5.00 -21.42 -17.43
CA SER A 370 -4.49 -20.04 -17.37
C SER A 370 -2.96 -19.99 -17.25
N ASP A 371 -2.36 -19.05 -17.97
CA ASP A 371 -0.92 -18.73 -17.92
C ASP A 371 -0.50 -18.10 -16.60
N THR A 372 -1.43 -17.54 -15.83
CA THR A 372 -1.13 -16.89 -14.56
C THR A 372 -1.99 -17.43 -13.43
N PRO A 373 -1.55 -17.30 -12.18
CA PRO A 373 -2.35 -17.67 -11.02
C PRO A 373 -3.61 -16.81 -10.90
N TYR A 374 -4.78 -17.44 -10.70
CA TYR A 374 -6.02 -16.75 -10.35
C TYR A 374 -5.97 -16.15 -8.93
N TYR A 375 -5.24 -16.79 -8.02
CA TYR A 375 -5.12 -16.38 -6.62
C TYR A 375 -3.66 -16.44 -6.14
N ASP A 376 -3.44 -15.99 -4.90
CA ASP A 376 -2.15 -16.08 -4.23
C ASP A 376 -2.27 -16.90 -2.92
N PRO A 377 -1.71 -18.12 -2.87
CA PRO A 377 -1.68 -18.95 -1.67
C PRO A 377 -1.14 -18.22 -0.43
N SER A 378 -0.08 -17.42 -0.58
CA SER A 378 0.53 -16.71 0.54
C SER A 378 -0.37 -15.61 1.08
N PHE A 379 -1.12 -14.93 0.22
CA PHE A 379 -2.14 -13.98 0.65
C PHE A 379 -3.30 -14.66 1.35
N SER A 380 -3.72 -15.83 0.87
CA SER A 380 -4.78 -16.63 1.50
C SER A 380 -4.42 -17.08 2.92
N VAL A 381 -3.15 -17.44 3.17
CA VAL A 381 -2.64 -17.75 4.52
C VAL A 381 -2.77 -16.53 5.45
N ALA A 382 -2.39 -15.35 4.96
CA ALA A 382 -2.34 -14.14 5.78
C ALA A 382 -3.72 -13.49 6.00
N LYS A 383 -4.53 -13.34 4.94
CA LYS A 383 -5.75 -12.50 4.96
C LYS A 383 -6.69 -12.87 6.10
N GLY A 384 -7.06 -14.14 6.22
CA GLY A 384 -8.00 -14.59 7.25
C GLY A 384 -7.49 -14.33 8.67
N ALA A 385 -6.22 -14.68 8.92
CA ALA A 385 -5.60 -14.49 10.23
C ALA A 385 -5.55 -13.01 10.64
N PHE A 386 -5.13 -12.13 9.73
CA PHE A 386 -5.04 -10.70 10.00
C PHE A 386 -6.42 -10.04 10.13
N SER A 387 -7.40 -10.39 9.29
CA SER A 387 -8.75 -9.85 9.41
C SER A 387 -9.40 -10.18 10.77
N THR A 388 -9.35 -11.45 11.18
CA THR A 388 -9.92 -11.89 12.46
C THR A 388 -9.18 -11.27 13.64
N ALA A 389 -7.84 -11.28 13.61
CA ALA A 389 -7.03 -10.74 14.70
C ALA A 389 -7.19 -9.22 14.84
N MET A 390 -7.22 -8.48 13.73
CA MET A 390 -7.38 -7.02 13.74
C MET A 390 -8.73 -6.60 14.28
N LEU A 391 -9.82 -7.18 13.78
CA LEU A 391 -11.18 -6.85 14.26
C LEU A 391 -11.38 -7.25 15.73
N GLY A 392 -10.89 -8.44 16.11
CA GLY A 392 -10.94 -8.89 17.50
C GLY A 392 -10.11 -7.99 18.43
N TYR A 393 -8.95 -7.53 17.97
CA TYR A 393 -8.09 -6.64 18.74
C TYR A 393 -8.65 -5.21 18.82
N LEU A 394 -9.19 -4.65 17.75
CA LEU A 394 -9.84 -3.33 17.76
C LEU A 394 -11.01 -3.30 18.74
N GLY A 395 -11.98 -4.21 18.59
CA GLY A 395 -13.18 -4.24 19.42
C GLY A 395 -12.89 -4.68 20.87
N GLY A 396 -12.37 -5.89 21.05
CA GLY A 396 -12.15 -6.45 22.38
C GLY A 396 -10.91 -5.90 23.08
N GLY A 397 -9.80 -5.77 22.34
CA GLY A 397 -8.52 -5.31 22.90
C GLY A 397 -8.49 -3.81 23.13
N LEU A 398 -8.76 -3.01 22.10
CA LEU A 398 -8.63 -1.56 22.10
C LEU A 398 -9.94 -0.85 22.50
N GLY A 399 -11.08 -1.53 22.44
CA GLY A 399 -12.38 -0.94 22.79
C GLY A 399 -12.97 -0.05 21.69
N TRP A 400 -12.44 -0.15 20.47
CA TRP A 400 -12.95 0.59 19.31
C TRP A 400 -14.17 -0.11 18.72
N VAL A 401 -15.29 0.60 18.65
CA VAL A 401 -16.53 0.10 18.08
C VAL A 401 -16.87 0.90 16.83
N ASP A 402 -17.04 0.20 15.71
CA ASP A 402 -17.51 0.80 14.47
C ASP A 402 -18.39 -0.19 13.70
N GLU A 403 -19.48 0.31 13.14
CA GLU A 403 -20.42 -0.51 12.36
C GLU A 403 -19.98 -0.72 10.92
N LYS A 404 -19.08 0.12 10.39
CA LYS A 404 -18.61 0.00 9.01
C LYS A 404 -17.64 -1.19 8.92
N PRO A 405 -17.50 -1.82 7.75
CA PRO A 405 -16.45 -2.82 7.52
C PRO A 405 -15.05 -2.21 7.66
N TYR A 406 -14.12 -2.94 8.28
CA TYR A 406 -12.70 -2.58 8.25
C TYR A 406 -12.08 -3.02 6.91
N GLU A 407 -11.68 -2.06 6.09
CA GLU A 407 -11.17 -2.34 4.74
C GLU A 407 -9.68 -2.72 4.77
N ILE A 408 -9.37 -4.01 4.95
CA ILE A 408 -7.99 -4.51 4.93
C ILE A 408 -7.29 -4.12 3.62
N ILE A 409 -7.97 -4.38 2.49
CA ILE A 409 -7.60 -3.94 1.14
C ILE A 409 -8.86 -3.31 0.49
N ALA A 410 -8.85 -2.01 0.29
CA ALA A 410 -9.88 -1.27 -0.38
C ALA A 410 -9.66 -1.23 -1.90
N ASN A 411 -10.75 -1.23 -2.68
CA ASN A 411 -10.67 -0.92 -4.11
C ASN A 411 -10.55 0.60 -4.30
N VAL A 412 -9.38 1.03 -4.76
CA VAL A 412 -9.04 2.44 -5.03
C VAL A 412 -8.77 2.70 -6.51
N HIS A 413 -9.23 1.80 -7.39
CA HIS A 413 -9.06 1.93 -8.83
C HIS A 413 -10.23 2.69 -9.49
N PRO A 414 -9.96 3.49 -10.54
CA PRO A 414 -8.63 3.79 -11.11
C PRO A 414 -7.79 4.69 -10.19
N TRP A 415 -6.47 4.45 -10.15
CA TRP A 415 -5.53 5.26 -9.37
C TRP A 415 -4.87 6.29 -10.29
N ASP A 416 -4.90 7.57 -9.92
CA ASP A 416 -4.22 8.62 -10.68
C ASP A 416 -2.70 8.58 -10.44
N TRP A 417 -1.96 8.13 -11.45
CA TRP A 417 -0.50 8.05 -11.45
C TRP A 417 0.18 9.32 -11.97
N GLY A 418 -0.59 10.31 -12.45
CA GLY A 418 -0.06 11.45 -13.17
C GLY A 418 0.60 11.09 -14.51
N LYS A 419 1.04 12.11 -15.26
CA LYS A 419 1.54 11.95 -16.65
C LYS A 419 3.02 11.57 -16.80
N LYS A 420 3.81 11.53 -15.72
CA LYS A 420 5.29 11.56 -15.80
C LYS A 420 6.03 10.46 -15.03
N MET A 421 5.33 9.52 -14.39
CA MET A 421 5.97 8.74 -13.35
C MET A 421 6.47 7.38 -13.77
N ILE A 422 7.80 7.27 -13.72
CA ILE A 422 8.56 6.02 -13.87
C ILE A 422 9.30 5.71 -12.56
N SER A 423 9.88 6.71 -11.89
CA SER A 423 10.68 6.57 -10.67
C SER A 423 10.35 7.63 -9.63
N LEU A 424 10.34 7.23 -8.36
CA LEU A 424 10.07 8.06 -7.18
C LEU A 424 11.33 8.45 -6.42
N ILE A 425 12.48 7.91 -6.83
CA ILE A 425 13.78 8.22 -6.22
C ILE A 425 14.03 9.73 -6.13
N PRO A 426 13.73 10.56 -7.16
CA PRO A 426 13.95 12.01 -7.08
C PRO A 426 13.10 12.74 -6.03
N ARG A 427 12.01 12.11 -5.55
CA ARG A 427 11.16 12.70 -4.51
C ARG A 427 11.62 12.35 -3.09
N LEU A 428 12.55 11.42 -2.92
CA LEU A 428 13.06 11.06 -1.60
C LEU A 428 14.07 12.11 -1.13
N VAL A 429 13.70 12.92 -0.14
CA VAL A 429 14.50 14.04 0.37
C VAL A 429 14.65 13.93 1.90
N LEU A 430 15.91 13.95 2.36
CA LEU A 430 16.29 13.92 3.79
C LEU A 430 17.24 15.08 4.14
N ARG A 431 17.07 16.22 3.48
CA ARG A 431 17.96 17.38 3.64
C ARG A 431 17.76 18.10 4.95
#